data_AF-A0A2J7PCT0-F1
#
_entry.id   AF-A0A2J7PCT0-F1
#
_cell.length_a   1.000
_cell.length_b   1.000
_cell.length_c   1.000
_cell.angle_alpha   90.00
_cell.angle_beta   90.00
_cell.angle_gamma   90.00
#
_symmetry.space_group_name_H-M   'P 1'
#
loop_
_entity.id
_entity.type
_entity.pdbx_description
1 polymer ?
#
loop_
_entity_poly.entity_id
_entity_poly.type
_entity_poly.pdbx_seq_one_letter_code
_entity_poly.pdbx_strand_id
1 'polypeptide(L)'
;NSNTKSLAYTSLVHPILEYGAVCWDPYRKGQINVLDQVQNMAAKFAHNRNDSNWETLTEHRKIARVCALFKEYVGEQTWKAIGDRLQRPCYLCKSSNFRKRVRKQ
;
A
#
# COMPACT_ATOMS: atom_id res chain seq x y z
N ASN A 1 16.82 -4.69 26.48
CA ASN A 1 16.65 -4.96 25.04
C ASN A 1 15.24 -4.71 24.47
N SER A 2 14.32 -4.07 25.18
CA SER A 2 13.01 -3.70 24.60
C SER A 2 13.14 -2.55 23.59
N ASN A 3 13.97 -1.54 23.91
CA ASN A 3 14.14 -0.35 23.08
C ASN A 3 14.74 -0.66 21.70
N THR A 4 15.69 -1.59 21.61
CA THR A 4 16.30 -2.00 20.35
C THR A 4 15.33 -2.76 19.45
N LYS A 5 14.47 -3.61 20.02
CA LYS A 5 13.42 -4.33 19.28
C LYS A 5 12.33 -3.40 18.78
N SER A 6 11.89 -2.46 19.62
CA SER A 6 10.95 -1.40 19.24
C SER A 6 11.50 -0.57 18.07
N LEU A 7 12.75 -0.11 18.20
CA LEU A 7 13.40 0.69 17.15
C LEU A 7 13.55 -0.09 15.85
N ALA A 8 13.93 -1.37 15.90
CA ALA A 8 14.01 -2.22 14.72
C ALA A 8 12.64 -2.41 14.04
N TYR A 9 11.57 -2.55 14.83
CA TYR A 9 10.22 -2.66 14.29
C TYR A 9 9.78 -1.38 13.59
N THR A 10 9.94 -0.22 14.22
CA THR A 10 9.52 1.07 13.64
C THR A 10 10.35 1.49 12.43
N SER A 11 11.65 1.16 12.41
CA SER A 11 12.54 1.58 11.31
C SER A 11 12.58 0.63 10.11
N LEU A 12 12.31 -0.67 10.29
CA LEU A 12 12.44 -1.67 9.23
C LEU A 12 11.11 -2.35 8.89
N VAL A 13 10.45 -2.92 9.89
CA VAL A 13 9.26 -3.76 9.65
C VAL A 13 8.03 -2.91 9.32
N HIS A 14 7.85 -1.81 10.05
CA HIS A 14 6.70 -0.93 9.89
C HIS A 14 6.64 -0.30 8.48
N PRO A 15 7.72 0.31 7.93
CA PRO A 15 7.68 0.90 6.59
C PRO A 15 7.39 -0.13 5.48
N ILE A 16 7.91 -1.36 5.61
CA ILE A 16 7.67 -2.43 4.64
C ILE A 16 6.19 -2.85 4.68
N LEU A 17 5.62 -3.01 5.87
CA LEU A 17 4.21 -3.34 6.04
C LEU A 17 3.29 -2.24 5.54
N GLU A 18 3.58 -0.98 5.86
CA GLU A 18 2.82 0.18 5.39
C GLU A 18 2.82 0.27 3.86
N TYR A 19 4.01 0.19 3.25
CA TYR A 19 4.13 0.21 1.80
C TYR A 19 3.41 -0.98 1.15
N GLY A 20 3.64 -2.19 1.67
CA GLY A 20 3.04 -3.42 1.16
C GLY A 20 1.51 -3.41 1.25
N ALA A 21 0.96 -2.85 2.32
CA ALA A 21 -0.48 -2.76 2.53
C ALA A 21 -1.18 -1.82 1.56
N VAL A 22 -0.54 -0.70 1.24
CA VAL A 22 -1.05 0.27 0.25
C VAL A 22 -0.92 -0.27 -1.17
N CYS A 23 0.19 -0.94 -1.48
CA CYS A 23 0.43 -1.52 -2.80
C CYS A 23 -0.49 -2.72 -3.11
N TRP A 24 -0.74 -3.59 -2.11
CA TRP A 24 -1.61 -4.75 -2.29
C TRP A 24 -3.09 -4.34 -2.19
N ASP A 25 -3.43 -3.52 -1.19
CA ASP A 25 -4.80 -3.14 -0.80
C ASP A 25 -5.85 -4.27 -0.93
N PRO A 26 -5.75 -5.34 -0.11
CA PRO A 26 -6.65 -6.48 -0.20
C PRO A 26 -8.09 -6.10 0.17
N TYR A 27 -9.05 -6.50 -0.67
CA TYR A 27 -10.49 -6.29 -0.44
C TYR A 27 -11.15 -7.46 0.31
N ARG A 28 -10.55 -8.66 0.32
CA ARG A 28 -11.12 -9.84 0.97
C ARG A 28 -10.77 -9.86 2.45
N LYS A 29 -11.78 -10.06 3.31
CA LYS A 29 -11.60 -10.16 4.78
C LYS A 29 -10.50 -11.16 5.18
N GLY A 30 -10.40 -12.31 4.52
CA GLY A 30 -9.35 -13.29 4.83
C GLY A 30 -7.93 -12.76 4.61
N GLN A 31 -7.70 -12.02 3.52
CA GLN A 31 -6.39 -11.43 3.22
C GLN A 31 -6.06 -10.29 4.18
N ILE A 32 -7.08 -9.51 4.57
CA ILE A 32 -6.94 -8.45 5.58
C ILE A 32 -6.51 -9.05 6.92
N ASN A 33 -7.18 -10.13 7.36
CA ASN A 33 -6.86 -10.79 8.62
C ASN A 33 -5.44 -11.33 8.66
N VAL A 34 -4.93 -11.86 7.54
CA VAL A 34 -3.53 -12.34 7.44
C VAL A 34 -2.56 -11.18 7.63
N LEU A 35 -2.84 -10.02 7.02
CA LEU A 35 -1.97 -8.85 7.13
C LEU A 35 -1.95 -8.31 8.58
N ASP A 36 -3.12 -8.21 9.22
CA ASP A 36 -3.26 -7.79 10.61
C ASP A 36 -2.57 -8.80 11.56
N GLN A 37 -2.61 -10.11 11.25
CA GLN A 37 -1.86 -11.12 12.01
C GLN A 37 -0.35 -10.88 11.95
N VAL A 38 0.20 -10.58 10.77
CA VAL A 38 1.63 -10.28 10.62
C VAL A 38 2.01 -9.03 11.41
N GLN A 39 1.22 -7.96 11.34
CA GLN A 39 1.45 -6.74 12.14
C GLN A 39 1.41 -7.05 13.64
N ASN A 40 0.44 -7.85 14.11
CA ASN A 40 0.33 -8.25 15.51
C ASN A 40 1.50 -9.12 15.97
N MET A 41 1.98 -10.05 15.14
CA MET A 41 3.15 -10.87 15.46
C MET A 41 4.41 -10.00 15.58
N ALA A 42 4.59 -9.06 14.67
CA ALA A 42 5.72 -8.14 14.70
C ALA A 42 5.65 -7.15 15.88
N ALA A 43 4.46 -6.64 16.19
CA ALA A 43 4.22 -5.80 17.36
C ALA A 43 4.50 -6.54 18.67
N LYS A 44 4.06 -7.80 18.80
CA LYS A 44 4.37 -8.67 19.96
C LYS A 44 5.87 -8.94 20.10
N PHE A 45 6.58 -9.09 18.99
CA PHE A 45 8.03 -9.23 19.02
C PHE A 45 8.72 -7.96 19.53
N ALA A 46 8.25 -6.79 19.09
CA ALA A 46 8.80 -5.48 19.42
C ALA A 46 8.50 -5.07 20.87
N HIS A 47 7.24 -5.19 21.25
CA HIS A 47 6.71 -4.88 22.56
C HIS A 47 6.18 -6.17 23.17
N ASN A 48 6.87 -6.69 24.18
CA ASN A 48 6.46 -7.86 24.96
C ASN A 48 5.15 -7.66 25.77
N ARG A 49 4.29 -6.73 25.34
CA ARG A 49 3.00 -6.36 25.92
C ARG A 49 1.94 -6.41 24.82
N ASN A 50 0.74 -6.83 25.19
CA ASN A 50 -0.42 -6.90 24.28
C ASN A 50 -1.01 -5.52 23.95
N ASP A 51 -0.56 -4.46 24.61
CA ASP A 51 -1.11 -3.11 24.50
C ASP A 51 -0.33 -2.32 23.45
N SER A 52 -0.51 -2.71 22.20
CA SER A 52 0.12 -2.00 21.11
C SER A 52 -0.90 -1.02 20.52
N ASN A 53 -0.89 0.22 21.02
CA ASN A 53 -1.67 1.38 20.52
C ASN A 53 -1.29 1.80 19.09
N TRP A 54 -0.79 0.87 18.27
CA TRP A 54 -0.49 1.16 16.88
C TRP A 54 -1.79 1.29 16.11
N GLU A 55 -1.82 2.30 15.24
CA GLU A 55 -2.87 2.39 14.23
C GLU A 55 -2.93 1.08 13.45
N THR A 56 -4.16 0.65 13.18
CA THR A 56 -4.40 -0.58 12.44
C THR A 56 -4.01 -0.38 10.99
N LEU A 57 -3.48 -1.42 10.35
CA LEU A 57 -3.26 -1.43 8.89
C LEU A 57 -4.50 -1.04 8.09
N THR A 58 -5.70 -1.24 8.65
CA THR A 58 -6.96 -0.77 8.09
C THR A 58 -7.07 0.75 8.05
N GLU A 59 -6.64 1.45 9.10
CA GLU A 59 -6.61 2.92 9.14
C GLU A 59 -5.59 3.48 8.16
N HIS A 60 -4.39 2.91 8.11
CA HIS A 60 -3.35 3.34 7.16
C HIS A 60 -3.83 3.21 5.71
N ARG A 61 -4.55 2.12 5.37
CA ARG A 61 -5.14 1.95 4.04
C ARG A 61 -6.25 2.96 3.75
N LYS A 62 -7.09 3.29 4.73
CA LYS A 62 -8.11 4.35 4.59
C LYS A 62 -7.43 5.68 4.30
N ILE A 63 -6.39 6.03 5.06
CA ILE A 63 -5.61 7.26 4.85
C ILE A 63 -5.02 7.27 3.44
N ALA A 64 -4.37 6.19 3.02
CA ALA A 64 -3.78 6.08 1.68
C ALA A 64 -4.83 6.25 0.56
N ARG A 65 -6.01 5.64 0.69
CA ARG A 65 -7.12 5.79 -0.26
C ARG A 65 -7.63 7.23 -0.31
N VAL A 66 -7.82 7.87 0.84
CA VAL A 66 -8.25 9.28 0.93
C VAL A 66 -7.21 10.20 0.31
N CYS A 67 -5.93 9.99 0.61
CA CYS A 67 -4.83 10.75 0.00
C CYS A 67 -4.76 10.54 -1.51
N ALA A 68 -4.97 9.32 -2.01
CA ALA A 68 -4.99 9.03 -3.44
C ALA A 68 -6.15 9.76 -4.14
N LEU A 69 -7.37 9.69 -3.58
CA LEU A 69 -8.54 10.40 -4.09
C LEU A 69 -8.37 11.91 -4.04
N PHE A 70 -7.81 12.44 -2.95
CA PHE A 70 -7.52 13.86 -2.82
C PHE A 70 -6.52 14.33 -3.89
N LYS A 71 -5.45 13.57 -4.14
CA LYS A 71 -4.49 13.86 -5.22
C LYS A 71 -5.13 13.84 -6.61
N GLU A 72 -6.05 12.91 -6.84
CA GLU A 72 -6.83 12.84 -8.08
C GLU A 72 -7.79 14.04 -8.21
N TYR A 73 -8.54 14.36 -7.16
CA TYR A 73 -9.52 15.45 -7.13
C TYR A 73 -8.88 16.84 -7.29
N VAL A 74 -7.76 17.07 -6.60
CA VAL A 74 -6.98 18.32 -6.72
C VAL A 74 -6.35 18.46 -8.11
N GLY A 75 -6.40 17.40 -8.94
CA GLY A 75 -5.92 17.45 -10.31
C GLY A 75 -4.42 17.62 -10.38
N GLU A 76 -3.70 17.11 -9.36
CA GLU A 76 -2.25 17.17 -9.36
C GLU A 76 -1.72 16.60 -10.67
N GLN A 77 -0.95 17.42 -11.37
CA GLN A 77 -0.17 17.09 -12.58
C GLN A 77 0.69 15.83 -12.36
N THR A 78 0.80 15.28 -11.15
CA THR A 78 1.52 14.05 -10.82
C THR A 78 1.14 12.86 -11.70
N TRP A 79 -0.12 12.59 -12.00
CA TRP A 79 -0.44 11.48 -12.91
C TRP A 79 -0.05 11.78 -14.36
N LYS A 80 -0.15 13.04 -14.81
CA LYS A 80 0.41 13.47 -16.10
C LYS A 80 1.93 13.33 -16.10
N ALA A 81 2.62 13.82 -15.08
CA ALA A 81 4.07 13.77 -14.92
C ALA A 81 4.60 12.33 -14.75
N ILE A 82 3.87 11.46 -14.06
CA ILE A 82 4.17 10.03 -13.95
C ILE A 82 3.93 9.37 -15.31
N GLY A 83 2.81 9.66 -15.98
CA GLY A 83 2.54 9.18 -17.33
C GLY A 83 3.58 9.64 -18.36
N ASP A 84 4.05 10.87 -18.25
CA ASP A 84 5.09 11.47 -19.11
C ASP A 84 6.47 10.87 -18.83
N ARG A 85 6.77 10.51 -17.57
CA ARG A 85 8.02 9.85 -17.15
C ARG A 85 8.05 8.35 -17.41
N LEU A 86 6.90 7.69 -17.32
CA LEU A 86 6.73 6.29 -17.69
C LEU A 86 6.71 6.21 -19.22
N GLN A 87 7.89 6.31 -19.84
CA GLN A 87 8.08 5.94 -21.23
C GLN A 87 7.43 4.56 -21.45
N ARG A 88 6.70 4.41 -22.57
CA ARG A 88 6.09 3.12 -22.95
C ARG A 88 7.13 2.00 -22.75
N PRO A 89 6.88 1.02 -21.87
CA PRO A 89 7.85 -0.03 -21.62
C PRO A 89 8.25 -0.71 -22.93
N CYS A 90 9.55 -0.83 -23.18
CA CYS A 90 10.12 -1.30 -24.44
C CYS A 90 9.62 -2.69 -24.87
N TYR A 91 9.11 -3.48 -23.92
CA TYR A 91 8.57 -4.82 -24.16
C TYR A 91 7.12 -4.85 -24.67
N LEU A 92 6.42 -3.71 -24.71
CA LEU A 92 5.10 -3.58 -25.35
C LEU A 92 5.20 -3.21 -26.85
N CYS A 93 6.37 -3.40 -27.47
CA CYS A 93 6.56 -3.19 -28.90
C CYS A 93 5.74 -4.19 -29.75
N LYS A 94 4.60 -3.69 -30.26
CA LYS A 94 3.89 -4.09 -31.49
C LYS A 94 3.74 -5.61 -31.74
N SER A 95 2.95 -6.31 -30.94
CA SER A 95 2.08 -7.38 -31.47
C SER A 95 0.93 -7.69 -30.52
N SER A 96 -0.17 -6.96 -30.64
CA SER A 96 -1.52 -7.52 -30.50
C SER A 96 -2.53 -6.42 -30.80
N ASN A 97 -3.29 -6.63 -31.86
CA ASN A 97 -4.44 -5.81 -32.22
C ASN A 97 -5.59 -6.06 -31.23
N PHE A 98 -5.44 -5.68 -29.97
CA PHE A 98 -6.55 -5.70 -29.01
C PHE A 98 -7.41 -4.45 -29.26
N ARG A 99 -8.40 -4.59 -30.16
CA ARG A 99 -9.49 -3.61 -30.31
C ARG A 99 -10.15 -3.41 -28.95
N LYS A 100 -9.93 -2.25 -28.33
CA LYS A 100 -10.75 -1.79 -27.21
C LYS A 100 -12.17 -1.60 -27.75
N ARG A 101 -13.08 -2.51 -27.41
CA ARG A 101 -14.53 -2.29 -27.63
C ARG A 101 -14.97 -1.21 -26.66
N VAL A 102 -15.13 0.01 -27.17
CA VAL A 102 -15.83 1.08 -26.48
C VAL A 102 -17.29 0.65 -26.36
N ARG A 103 -17.79 0.45 -25.14
CA ARG A 103 -19.23 0.33 -24.90
C ARG A 103 -19.80 1.74 -25.04
N LYS A 104 -20.66 1.94 -26.04
CA LYS A 104 -21.50 3.15 -26.13
C LYS A 104 -22.60 3.05 -25.06
N GLN A 105 -22.75 4.12 -24.30
CA GLN A 105 -23.98 4.41 -23.53
C GLN A 105 -25.06 4.86 -24.50
#